data_AF-A0A927UNW7-F1
#
_entry.id   AF-A0A927UNW7-F1
#
_cell.length_a   1.000
_cell.length_b   1.000
_cell.length_c   1.000
_cell.angle_alpha   90.00
_cell.angle_beta   90.00
_cell.angle_gamma   90.00
#
_symmetry.space_group_name_H-M   'P 1'
#
loop_
_entity.id
_entity.type
_entity.pdbx_description
1 polymer ?
#
loop_
_entity_poly.entity_id
_entity_poly.type
_entity_poly.pdbx_seq_one_letter_code
_entity_poly.pdbx_strand_id
1 'polypeptide(L)'
;MFRKFYDSKYTQIGAYVVLVTTIIIAISAFIDNVPYWFAILWDKIVWLVHSSKPIVIAFVAAYLLDPVADFFEKILENIRDSIAKLSNKSGDKSTNKNQNTKMSQSNSTKNGKNSKNSNGASVKNSSKTEKDIIDSDVQYNGKKSKKSVRGLAVLITVIVVLAVVSGMVSLLVISVTDNVKVVNFDDVTGLVTQYTKNIEKLQKPVMEALDKANIESAQIEAYIKDASKNVINWLKDSAQSAAKSISNITGMITSFFISMVIMIYILIDGKRISGYISKVAYAVFNEKQNNRIRGFINDADTVFSGYIRGQLMDASVMALLVSIGLSIIGVEYALIIGLFTGLGNLIPYVGPFFAYGGVIISSLLSWDLKTFIIAIIYLIVVQFVDGNIIGPRLLSSNVEVHPMLVVIFLLFGSSIGGLLGMLLAVPVGALIKVLFVRFIEKKLNDKGIVVEED
;
A
#
# COMPACT_ATOMS: atom_id res chain seq x y z
N MET A 1 -25.65 78.68 31.92
CA MET A 1 -25.40 77.89 33.17
C MET A 1 -24.75 76.52 32.93
N PHE A 2 -24.84 75.89 31.74
CA PHE A 2 -24.37 74.50 31.53
C PHE A 2 -22.92 74.31 31.08
N ARG A 3 -22.19 75.38 30.70
CA ARG A 3 -20.83 75.28 30.13
C ARG A 3 -19.70 75.06 31.15
N LYS A 4 -20.03 74.93 32.45
CA LYS A 4 -19.07 74.89 33.56
C LYS A 4 -18.88 73.50 34.21
N PHE A 5 -19.54 72.46 33.68
CA PHE A 5 -19.44 71.07 34.17
C PHE A 5 -18.81 70.09 33.17
N TYR A 6 -18.30 70.60 32.04
CA TYR A 6 -17.69 69.77 31.00
C TYR A 6 -16.18 69.67 31.24
N ASP A 7 -15.78 68.77 32.13
CA ASP A 7 -14.37 68.44 32.33
C ASP A 7 -13.95 67.38 31.29
N SER A 8 -13.05 67.79 30.40
CA SER A 8 -12.53 67.02 29.27
C SER A 8 -12.07 65.60 29.65
N LYS A 9 -11.57 65.43 30.88
CA LYS A 9 -11.13 64.13 31.39
C LYS A 9 -12.28 63.13 31.55
N TYR A 10 -13.43 63.55 32.04
CA TYR A 10 -14.58 62.66 32.24
C TYR A 10 -15.25 62.26 30.92
N THR A 11 -15.23 63.14 29.93
CA THR A 11 -15.73 62.83 28.58
C THR A 11 -14.81 61.89 27.80
N GLN A 12 -13.48 61.99 28.00
CA GLN A 12 -12.54 61.02 27.47
C GLN A 12 -12.73 59.65 28.12
N ILE A 13 -12.83 59.59 29.45
CA ILE A 13 -13.09 58.33 30.17
C ILE A 13 -14.41 57.70 29.70
N GLY A 14 -15.48 58.48 29.55
CA GLY A 14 -16.76 58.01 29.01
C GLY A 14 -16.65 57.45 27.60
N ALA A 15 -15.90 58.11 26.71
CA ALA A 15 -15.66 57.63 25.35
C ALA A 15 -14.86 56.32 25.33
N TYR A 16 -13.84 56.18 26.18
CA TYR A 16 -13.08 54.94 26.33
C TYR A 16 -13.95 53.80 26.84
N VAL A 17 -14.80 54.04 27.85
CA VAL A 17 -15.70 53.01 28.38
C VAL A 17 -16.68 52.53 27.31
N VAL A 18 -17.28 53.44 26.54
CA VAL A 18 -18.18 53.06 25.44
C VAL A 18 -17.44 52.27 24.36
N LEU A 19 -16.23 52.70 23.98
CA LEU A 19 -15.42 52.02 22.96
C LEU A 19 -15.01 50.62 23.41
N VAL A 20 -14.53 50.46 24.65
CA VAL A 20 -14.16 49.17 25.23
C VAL A 20 -15.38 48.26 25.35
N THR A 21 -16.53 48.78 25.80
CA THR A 21 -17.77 48.00 25.90
C THR A 21 -18.23 47.52 24.52
N THR A 22 -18.13 48.39 23.50
CA THR A 22 -18.48 48.02 22.11
C THR A 22 -17.55 46.94 21.56
N ILE A 23 -16.25 47.04 21.84
CA ILE A 23 -15.27 46.02 21.46
C ILE A 23 -15.55 44.69 22.17
N ILE A 24 -15.87 44.71 23.46
CA ILE A 24 -16.21 43.50 24.23
C ILE A 24 -17.46 42.83 23.67
N ILE A 25 -18.51 43.59 23.36
CA ILE A 25 -19.74 43.05 22.75
C ILE A 25 -19.43 42.46 21.36
N ALA A 26 -18.61 43.13 20.55
CA ALA A 26 -18.20 42.62 19.23
C ALA A 26 -17.38 41.33 19.33
N ILE A 27 -16.46 41.24 20.29
CA ILE A 27 -15.65 40.05 20.54
C ILE A 27 -16.52 38.91 21.08
N SER A 28 -17.44 39.18 22.01
CA SER A 28 -18.39 38.18 22.52
C SER A 28 -19.24 37.62 21.39
N ALA A 29 -19.85 38.50 20.58
CA ALA A 29 -20.62 38.09 19.42
C ALA A 29 -19.78 37.29 18.40
N PHE A 30 -18.50 37.58 18.25
CA PHE A 30 -17.60 36.79 17.41
C PHE A 30 -17.36 35.39 18.00
N ILE A 31 -17.00 35.32 19.29
CA ILE A 31 -16.72 34.05 20.01
C ILE A 31 -17.95 33.15 20.02
N ASP A 32 -19.15 33.70 20.23
CA ASP A 32 -20.40 32.93 20.22
C ASP A 32 -20.68 32.30 18.85
N ASN A 33 -20.17 32.91 17.77
CA ASN A 33 -20.27 32.37 16.41
C ASN A 33 -19.10 31.46 16.01
N VAL A 34 -17.99 31.42 16.77
CA VAL A 34 -16.82 30.57 16.45
C VAL A 34 -17.21 29.08 16.29
N PRO A 35 -18.03 28.47 17.16
CA PRO A 35 -18.44 27.07 16.99
C PRO A 35 -19.16 26.81 15.65
N TYR A 36 -19.98 27.76 15.19
CA TYR A 36 -20.70 27.66 13.92
C TYR A 36 -19.74 27.73 12.72
N TRP A 37 -18.84 28.71 12.70
CA TRP A 37 -17.82 28.83 11.65
C TRP A 37 -16.89 27.61 11.63
N PHE A 38 -16.50 27.14 12.81
CA PHE A 38 -15.69 25.94 12.96
C PHE A 38 -16.41 24.70 12.42
N ALA A 39 -17.70 24.53 12.72
CA ALA A 39 -18.50 23.42 12.20
C ALA A 39 -18.57 23.44 10.66
N ILE A 40 -18.80 24.61 10.04
CA ILE A 40 -18.81 24.73 8.56
C ILE A 40 -17.44 24.44 7.96
N LEU A 41 -16.37 25.00 8.54
CA LEU A 41 -15.00 24.74 8.08
C LEU A 41 -14.65 23.26 8.23
N TRP A 42 -15.02 22.66 9.36
CA TRP A 42 -14.81 21.24 9.63
C TRP A 42 -15.56 20.36 8.64
N ASP A 43 -16.83 20.66 8.36
CA ASP A 43 -17.62 19.95 7.35
C ASP A 43 -16.99 20.02 5.96
N LYS A 44 -16.50 21.21 5.55
CA LYS A 44 -15.75 21.37 4.29
C LYS A 44 -14.45 20.58 4.26
N ILE A 45 -13.70 20.56 5.36
CA ILE A 45 -12.47 19.76 5.49
C ILE A 45 -12.80 18.27 5.39
N VAL A 46 -13.81 17.80 6.11
CA VAL A 46 -14.26 16.41 6.09
C VAL A 46 -14.73 16.00 4.69
N TRP A 47 -15.47 16.86 4.00
CA TRP A 47 -15.88 16.64 2.61
C TRP A 47 -14.68 16.54 1.67
N LEU A 48 -13.67 17.39 1.84
CA LEU A 48 -12.45 17.38 1.02
C LEU A 48 -11.65 16.09 1.25
N VAL A 49 -11.49 15.67 2.51
CA VAL A 49 -10.86 14.39 2.86
C VAL A 49 -11.63 13.22 2.25
N HIS A 50 -12.96 13.19 2.37
CA HIS A 50 -13.79 12.15 1.76
C HIS A 50 -13.67 12.10 0.24
N SER A 51 -13.67 13.26 -0.41
CA SER A 51 -13.55 13.39 -1.87
C SER A 51 -12.16 13.03 -2.37
N SER A 52 -11.14 13.12 -1.51
CA SER A 52 -9.77 12.72 -1.84
C SER A 52 -9.53 11.21 -1.79
N LYS A 53 -10.43 10.43 -1.15
CA LYS A 53 -10.26 8.98 -0.98
C LYS A 53 -9.92 8.27 -2.29
N PRO A 54 -10.65 8.47 -3.42
CA PRO A 54 -10.34 7.82 -4.68
C PRO A 54 -8.92 8.10 -5.19
N ILE A 55 -8.42 9.31 -4.97
CA ILE A 55 -7.06 9.73 -5.37
C ILE A 55 -6.02 9.01 -4.51
N VAL A 56 -6.25 8.91 -3.20
CA VAL A 56 -5.37 8.18 -2.29
C VAL A 56 -5.35 6.69 -2.67
N ILE A 57 -6.50 6.07 -2.92
CA ILE A 57 -6.58 4.67 -3.38
C ILE A 57 -5.76 4.50 -4.65
N ALA A 58 -5.93 5.41 -5.62
CA ALA A 58 -5.25 5.36 -6.89
C ALA A 58 -3.73 5.47 -6.75
N PHE A 59 -3.25 6.38 -5.89
CA PHE A 59 -1.84 6.58 -5.63
C PHE A 59 -1.20 5.36 -4.98
N VAL A 60 -1.85 4.82 -3.94
CA VAL A 60 -1.40 3.60 -3.24
C VAL A 60 -1.38 2.41 -4.19
N ALA A 61 -2.46 2.19 -4.93
CA ALA A 61 -2.57 1.11 -5.89
C ALA A 61 -1.54 1.24 -7.02
N ALA A 62 -1.31 2.45 -7.53
CA ALA A 62 -0.28 2.70 -8.54
C ALA A 62 1.11 2.36 -7.98
N TYR A 63 1.41 2.77 -6.75
CA TYR A 63 2.69 2.49 -6.12
C TYR A 63 2.91 0.98 -5.86
N LEU A 64 1.86 0.26 -5.45
CA LEU A 64 1.87 -1.19 -5.30
C LEU A 64 2.05 -1.93 -6.63
N LEU A 65 1.44 -1.43 -7.70
CA LEU A 65 1.46 -2.09 -9.01
C LEU A 65 2.64 -1.64 -9.89
N ASP A 66 3.37 -0.60 -9.52
CA ASP A 66 4.51 -0.10 -10.28
C ASP A 66 5.60 -1.16 -10.51
N PRO A 67 6.01 -1.99 -9.52
CA PRO A 67 6.95 -3.08 -9.75
C PRO A 67 6.46 -4.11 -10.78
N VAL A 68 5.15 -4.37 -10.81
CA VAL A 68 4.51 -5.31 -11.75
C VAL A 68 4.50 -4.69 -13.16
N ALA A 69 4.15 -3.40 -13.27
CA ALA A 69 4.20 -2.67 -14.52
C ALA A 69 5.62 -2.59 -15.10
N ASP A 70 6.62 -2.34 -14.25
CA ASP A 70 8.05 -2.36 -14.62
C ASP A 70 8.51 -3.74 -15.12
N PHE A 71 8.03 -4.82 -14.49
CA PHE A 71 8.33 -6.18 -14.92
C PHE A 71 7.81 -6.44 -16.33
N PHE A 72 6.54 -6.11 -16.60
CA PHE A 72 5.96 -6.25 -17.95
C PHE A 72 6.59 -5.29 -18.96
N GLU A 73 6.98 -4.08 -18.55
CA GLU A 73 7.70 -3.13 -19.40
C GLU A 73 9.01 -3.73 -19.88
N LYS A 74 9.84 -4.27 -18.97
CA LYS A 74 11.10 -4.94 -19.31
C LYS A 74 10.91 -6.13 -20.24
N ILE A 75 9.89 -6.95 -20.03
CA ILE A 75 9.57 -8.08 -20.92
C ILE A 75 9.25 -7.58 -22.33
N LEU A 76 8.38 -6.57 -22.44
CA LEU A 76 7.99 -6.00 -23.72
C LEU A 76 9.16 -5.32 -24.43
N GLU A 77 10.05 -4.64 -23.70
CA GLU A 77 11.27 -4.08 -24.27
C GLU A 77 12.20 -5.14 -24.82
N ASN A 78 12.39 -6.25 -24.10
CA ASN A 78 13.20 -7.38 -24.55
C ASN A 78 12.62 -8.03 -25.83
N ILE A 79 11.30 -8.21 -25.89
CA ILE A 79 10.61 -8.75 -27.08
C ILE A 79 10.75 -7.79 -28.26
N ARG A 80 10.49 -6.49 -28.05
CA ARG A 80 10.64 -5.44 -29.09
C ARG A 80 12.05 -5.44 -29.65
N ASP A 81 13.05 -5.42 -28.79
CA ASP A 81 14.45 -5.35 -29.19
C ASP A 81 14.89 -6.64 -29.91
N SER A 82 14.30 -7.80 -29.55
CA SER A 82 14.50 -9.08 -30.26
C SER A 82 13.88 -9.07 -31.66
N ILE A 83 12.65 -8.56 -31.81
CA ILE A 83 11.97 -8.43 -33.11
C ILE A 83 12.72 -7.45 -34.02
N ALA A 84 13.21 -6.32 -33.48
CA ALA A 84 14.00 -5.35 -34.23
C ALA A 84 15.32 -5.96 -34.77
N LYS A 85 15.99 -6.80 -33.97
CA LYS A 85 17.18 -7.54 -34.41
C LYS A 85 16.86 -8.53 -35.53
N LEU A 86 15.73 -9.24 -35.46
CA LEU A 86 15.31 -10.18 -36.50
C LEU A 86 14.93 -9.47 -37.80
N SER A 87 14.20 -8.35 -37.72
CA SER A 87 13.83 -7.52 -38.87
C SER A 87 15.05 -6.94 -39.59
N ASN A 88 16.05 -6.46 -38.85
CA ASN A 88 17.28 -5.95 -39.45
C ASN A 88 18.13 -7.07 -40.09
N LYS A 89 18.14 -8.28 -39.49
CA LYS A 89 18.84 -9.45 -40.04
C LYS A 89 18.18 -10.01 -41.31
N SER A 90 16.86 -9.86 -41.48
CA SER A 90 16.16 -10.21 -42.72
C SER A 90 16.30 -9.16 -43.81
N GLY A 91 16.37 -7.87 -43.46
CA GLY A 91 16.61 -6.78 -44.42
C GLY A 91 18.01 -6.80 -45.01
N ASP A 92 19.01 -7.21 -44.23
CA ASP A 92 20.40 -7.35 -44.71
C ASP A 92 20.52 -8.51 -45.74
N LYS A 93 19.83 -9.64 -45.50
CA LYS A 93 19.81 -10.77 -46.45
C LYS A 93 19.13 -10.45 -47.79
N SER A 94 18.11 -9.59 -47.83
CA SER A 94 17.47 -9.19 -49.10
C SER A 94 18.29 -8.13 -49.85
N THR A 95 18.98 -7.25 -49.13
CA THR A 95 19.86 -6.23 -49.71
C THR A 95 21.13 -6.86 -50.29
N ASN A 96 21.72 -7.83 -49.58
CA ASN A 96 22.90 -8.55 -50.06
C ASN A 96 22.57 -9.50 -51.24
N LYS A 97 21.34 -10.01 -51.33
CA LYS A 97 20.86 -10.75 -52.51
C LYS A 97 20.70 -9.86 -53.74
N ASN A 98 20.29 -8.59 -53.58
CA ASN A 98 20.18 -7.62 -54.69
C ASN A 98 21.51 -6.94 -55.06
N GLN A 99 22.47 -6.85 -54.12
CA GLN A 99 23.82 -6.38 -54.41
C GLN A 99 24.66 -7.45 -55.10
N ASN A 100 24.52 -8.74 -54.75
CA ASN A 100 25.24 -9.81 -55.46
C ASN A 100 24.75 -10.03 -56.90
N THR A 101 23.51 -9.72 -57.25
CA THR A 101 23.07 -9.71 -58.67
C THR A 101 23.58 -8.50 -59.45
N LYS A 102 23.91 -7.38 -58.78
CA LYS A 102 24.45 -6.18 -59.43
C LYS A 102 25.99 -6.10 -59.41
N MET A 103 26.68 -6.82 -58.51
CA MET A 103 28.14 -6.85 -58.42
C MET A 103 28.81 -7.89 -59.32
N SER A 104 28.10 -8.87 -59.89
CA SER A 104 28.67 -9.76 -60.93
C SER A 104 28.96 -9.06 -62.27
N GLN A 105 28.65 -7.76 -62.42
CA GLN A 105 28.96 -6.98 -63.64
C GLN A 105 29.92 -5.80 -63.43
N SER A 106 30.44 -5.54 -62.22
CA SER A 106 31.39 -4.46 -62.04
C SER A 106 32.31 -4.77 -60.87
N ASN A 107 33.47 -5.34 -61.18
CA ASN A 107 34.79 -4.83 -60.80
C ASN A 107 35.81 -5.97 -60.80
N SER A 108 36.45 -6.12 -61.96
CA SER A 108 37.88 -6.35 -61.97
C SER A 108 38.59 -5.13 -61.37
N THR A 109 39.78 -5.38 -60.81
CA THR A 109 40.86 -4.42 -60.52
C THR A 109 40.95 -3.84 -59.11
N LYS A 110 42.14 -4.11 -58.53
CA LYS A 110 42.92 -3.39 -57.49
C LYS A 110 42.90 -3.92 -56.04
N ASN A 111 43.84 -4.84 -55.85
CA ASN A 111 44.78 -5.02 -54.73
C ASN A 111 45.20 -3.74 -53.97
N GLY A 112 45.47 -3.88 -52.66
CA GLY A 112 46.53 -3.13 -51.98
C GLY A 112 46.35 -2.79 -50.50
N LYS A 113 46.87 -3.65 -49.61
CA LYS A 113 47.67 -3.37 -48.38
C LYS A 113 47.31 -2.15 -47.49
N ASN A 114 47.07 -2.35 -46.20
CA ASN A 114 48.09 -2.47 -45.13
C ASN A 114 47.56 -2.10 -43.73
N SER A 115 48.14 -2.79 -42.75
CA SER A 115 47.98 -2.70 -41.30
C SER A 115 48.90 -1.64 -40.65
N LYS A 116 48.47 -1.10 -39.49
CA LYS A 116 49.22 -0.80 -38.23
C LYS A 116 48.63 0.44 -37.53
N ASN A 117 48.09 0.32 -36.31
CA ASN A 117 48.75 0.33 -34.99
C ASN A 117 48.98 1.76 -34.44
N SER A 118 48.44 2.06 -33.24
CA SER A 118 49.16 2.74 -32.14
C SER A 118 48.24 3.11 -30.97
N ASN A 119 48.78 2.87 -29.77
CA ASN A 119 48.26 3.22 -28.45
C ASN A 119 48.32 4.73 -28.16
N GLY A 120 47.52 5.20 -27.20
CA GLY A 120 47.71 6.49 -26.56
C GLY A 120 46.82 6.68 -25.33
N ALA A 121 47.45 6.73 -24.16
CA ALA A 121 46.85 6.90 -22.84
C ALA A 121 46.29 8.31 -22.59
N SER A 122 45.32 8.47 -21.67
CA SER A 122 45.49 9.37 -20.52
C SER A 122 44.37 9.20 -19.49
N VAL A 123 44.79 9.11 -18.24
CA VAL A 123 44.00 9.28 -17.03
C VAL A 123 43.72 10.77 -16.86
N LYS A 124 42.46 11.16 -16.68
CA LYS A 124 42.09 12.46 -16.10
C LYS A 124 40.95 12.28 -15.12
N ASN A 125 41.29 12.42 -13.84
CA ASN A 125 40.39 12.83 -12.78
C ASN A 125 39.73 14.15 -13.17
N SER A 126 38.40 14.23 -13.10
CA SER A 126 37.69 15.50 -13.01
C SER A 126 36.47 15.33 -12.10
N SER A 127 36.53 16.00 -10.95
CA SER A 127 35.39 16.36 -10.13
C SER A 127 34.27 16.94 -11.00
N LYS A 128 33.10 16.28 -11.02
CA LYS A 128 31.91 16.82 -11.68
C LYS A 128 31.48 18.10 -10.99
N THR A 129 31.41 19.19 -11.74
CA THR A 129 30.83 20.45 -11.29
C THR A 129 29.31 20.38 -11.40
N GLU A 130 28.60 21.15 -10.58
CA GLU A 130 27.14 21.15 -10.41
C GLU A 130 26.35 21.39 -11.71
N LYS A 131 26.97 22.03 -12.72
CA LYS A 131 26.44 22.15 -14.10
C LYS A 131 26.42 20.83 -14.86
N ASP A 132 27.35 19.92 -14.60
CA ASP A 132 27.44 18.61 -15.28
C ASP A 132 26.33 17.66 -14.82
N ILE A 133 25.78 17.88 -13.62
CA ILE A 133 24.61 17.15 -13.11
C ILE A 133 23.34 17.66 -13.80
N ILE A 134 23.20 18.98 -13.95
CA ILE A 134 22.07 19.60 -14.66
C ILE A 134 22.06 19.19 -16.13
N ASP A 135 23.22 19.14 -16.81
CA ASP A 135 23.29 18.64 -18.18
C ASP A 135 23.00 17.13 -18.26
N SER A 136 23.34 16.33 -17.24
CA SER A 136 23.00 14.90 -17.25
C SER A 136 21.50 14.62 -17.10
N ASP A 137 20.77 15.45 -16.36
CA ASP A 137 19.31 15.35 -16.22
C ASP A 137 18.55 15.98 -17.41
N VAL A 138 19.15 16.95 -18.10
CA VAL A 138 18.55 17.65 -19.26
C VAL A 138 18.89 16.96 -20.59
N GLN A 139 20.07 16.33 -20.73
CA GLN A 139 20.50 15.61 -21.95
C GLN A 139 19.87 14.23 -22.15
N TYR A 140 19.07 13.71 -21.21
CA TYR A 140 18.32 12.46 -21.46
C TYR A 140 17.27 12.61 -22.58
N ASN A 141 17.01 13.85 -23.04
CA ASN A 141 15.96 14.17 -24.00
C ASN A 141 16.41 14.22 -25.48
N GLY A 142 17.67 13.89 -25.80
CA GLY A 142 18.22 13.97 -27.16
C GLY A 142 18.18 12.68 -28.00
N LYS A 143 17.87 11.51 -27.41
CA LYS A 143 17.73 10.26 -28.16
C LYS A 143 16.32 10.16 -28.74
N LYS A 144 16.21 10.03 -30.08
CA LYS A 144 14.97 9.72 -30.82
C LYS A 144 14.03 8.88 -29.95
N SER A 145 12.90 9.47 -29.55
CA SER A 145 11.89 8.86 -28.68
C SER A 145 11.54 7.45 -29.17
N LYS A 146 12.12 6.42 -28.52
CA LYS A 146 11.63 5.05 -28.62
C LYS A 146 10.20 5.10 -28.11
N LYS A 147 9.23 4.70 -28.95
CA LYS A 147 7.81 4.63 -28.56
C LYS A 147 7.72 3.83 -27.26
N SER A 148 7.35 4.50 -26.18
CA SER A 148 7.35 3.89 -24.84
C SER A 148 6.35 2.74 -24.83
N VAL A 149 6.82 1.53 -24.52
CA VAL A 149 5.97 0.34 -24.35
C VAL A 149 5.21 0.36 -23.03
N ARG A 150 5.42 1.41 -22.20
CA ARG A 150 4.80 1.58 -20.89
C ARG A 150 3.29 1.46 -20.92
N GLY A 151 2.63 2.07 -21.91
CA GLY A 151 1.16 2.00 -22.02
C GLY A 151 0.65 0.55 -22.15
N LEU A 152 1.34 -0.29 -22.93
CA LEU A 152 1.02 -1.71 -23.05
C LEU A 152 1.33 -2.49 -21.77
N ALA A 153 2.46 -2.18 -21.11
CA ALA A 153 2.84 -2.82 -19.85
C ALA A 153 1.79 -2.55 -18.74
N VAL A 154 1.32 -1.31 -18.63
CA VAL A 154 0.27 -0.93 -17.68
C VAL A 154 -1.05 -1.62 -18.01
N LEU A 155 -1.43 -1.70 -19.29
CA LEU A 155 -2.64 -2.41 -19.70
C LEU A 155 -2.59 -3.90 -19.33
N ILE A 156 -1.46 -4.58 -19.57
CA ILE A 156 -1.26 -5.97 -19.16
C ILE A 156 -1.36 -6.10 -17.63
N THR A 157 -0.72 -5.19 -16.90
CA THR A 157 -0.75 -5.18 -15.42
C THR A 157 -2.18 -5.09 -14.90
N VAL A 158 -2.98 -4.16 -15.45
CA VAL A 158 -4.38 -4.00 -15.05
C VAL A 158 -5.20 -5.24 -15.36
N ILE A 159 -5.02 -5.86 -16.54
CA ILE A 159 -5.71 -7.10 -16.90
C ILE A 159 -5.36 -8.24 -15.92
N VAL A 160 -4.08 -8.39 -15.58
CA VAL A 160 -3.63 -9.42 -14.63
C VAL A 160 -4.24 -9.19 -13.25
N VAL A 161 -4.24 -7.94 -12.76
CA VAL A 161 -4.85 -7.60 -11.47
C VAL A 161 -6.35 -7.87 -11.48
N LEU A 162 -7.07 -7.47 -12.53
CA LEU A 162 -8.50 -7.74 -12.65
C LEU A 162 -8.79 -9.25 -12.74
N ALA A 163 -7.94 -10.02 -13.41
CA ALA A 163 -8.08 -11.47 -13.49
C ALA A 163 -7.86 -12.13 -12.12
N VAL A 164 -6.84 -11.69 -11.37
CA VAL A 164 -6.58 -12.17 -10.00
C VAL A 164 -7.75 -11.82 -9.08
N VAL A 165 -8.19 -10.56 -9.07
CA VAL A 165 -9.32 -10.12 -8.23
C VAL A 165 -10.61 -10.85 -8.60
N SER A 166 -10.91 -10.96 -9.90
CA SER A 166 -12.09 -11.70 -10.39
C SER A 166 -12.02 -13.18 -9.98
N GLY A 167 -10.86 -13.82 -10.16
CA GLY A 167 -10.63 -15.21 -9.74
C GLY A 167 -10.82 -15.38 -8.24
N MET A 168 -10.32 -14.47 -7.42
CA MET A 168 -10.54 -14.48 -5.97
C MET A 168 -12.02 -14.36 -5.61
N VAL A 169 -12.75 -13.42 -6.24
CA VAL A 169 -14.20 -13.25 -6.02
C VAL A 169 -14.96 -14.48 -6.50
N SER A 170 -14.62 -15.06 -7.65
CA SER A 170 -15.23 -16.30 -8.14
C SER A 170 -14.98 -17.46 -7.19
N LEU A 171 -13.76 -17.64 -6.67
CA LEU A 171 -13.44 -18.67 -5.69
C LEU A 171 -14.24 -18.50 -4.40
N LEU A 172 -14.38 -17.27 -3.92
CA LEU A 172 -15.25 -16.94 -2.78
C LEU A 172 -16.71 -17.28 -3.08
N VAL A 173 -17.23 -16.85 -4.23
CA VAL A 173 -18.62 -17.11 -4.62
C VAL A 173 -18.86 -18.61 -4.74
N ILE A 174 -17.97 -19.38 -5.36
CA ILE A 174 -18.10 -20.86 -5.45
C ILE A 174 -18.07 -21.48 -4.06
N SER A 175 -17.08 -21.12 -3.22
CA SER A 175 -16.96 -21.61 -1.85
C SER A 175 -18.22 -21.36 -1.02
N VAL A 176 -18.81 -20.17 -1.16
CA VAL A 176 -20.05 -19.78 -0.48
C VAL A 176 -21.27 -20.44 -1.14
N THR A 177 -21.39 -20.47 -2.46
CA THR A 177 -22.61 -20.89 -3.19
C THR A 177 -22.81 -22.39 -3.16
N ASP A 178 -21.73 -23.19 -3.24
CA ASP A 178 -21.83 -24.65 -3.15
C ASP A 178 -22.28 -25.11 -1.74
N ASN A 179 -22.12 -24.26 -0.72
CA ASN A 179 -22.45 -24.55 0.69
C ASN A 179 -23.60 -23.70 1.26
N VAL A 180 -23.99 -22.62 0.58
CA VAL A 180 -24.99 -21.64 1.01
C VAL A 180 -25.81 -21.25 -0.22
N LYS A 181 -26.87 -22.02 -0.49
CA LYS A 181 -27.88 -21.61 -1.47
C LYS A 181 -28.52 -20.30 -1.01
N VAL A 182 -28.20 -19.23 -1.73
CA VAL A 182 -28.92 -17.96 -1.88
C VAL A 182 -29.40 -17.32 -0.57
N VAL A 183 -28.59 -16.37 -0.09
CA VAL A 183 -28.82 -15.55 1.10
C VAL A 183 -30.16 -14.78 1.00
N ASN A 184 -31.18 -15.26 1.70
CA ASN A 184 -32.13 -14.40 2.39
C ASN A 184 -31.60 -14.11 3.80
N PHE A 185 -31.80 -12.91 4.31
CA PHE A 185 -31.28 -12.46 5.61
C PHE A 185 -31.77 -13.30 6.80
N ASP A 186 -32.89 -14.00 6.66
CA ASP A 186 -33.43 -14.92 7.67
C ASP A 186 -32.62 -16.25 7.78
N ASP A 187 -31.81 -16.59 6.78
CA ASP A 187 -30.99 -17.83 6.76
C ASP A 187 -29.60 -17.67 7.41
N VAL A 188 -29.12 -16.45 7.67
CA VAL A 188 -27.93 -16.24 8.51
C VAL A 188 -28.19 -16.76 9.93
N THR A 189 -29.42 -16.55 10.41
CA THR A 189 -29.93 -17.19 11.63
C THR A 189 -29.99 -18.72 11.50
N GLY A 190 -30.27 -19.26 10.31
CA GLY A 190 -30.22 -20.70 10.01
C GLY A 190 -28.81 -21.29 10.12
N LEU A 191 -27.80 -20.62 9.54
CA LEU A 191 -26.38 -20.99 9.67
C LEU A 191 -25.93 -20.94 11.14
N VAL A 192 -26.29 -19.88 11.85
CA VAL A 192 -26.02 -19.75 13.29
C VAL A 192 -26.73 -20.83 14.11
N THR A 193 -27.95 -21.20 13.75
CA THR A 193 -28.75 -22.20 14.49
C THR A 193 -28.23 -23.62 14.24
N GLN A 194 -27.86 -23.95 13.00
CA GLN A 194 -27.13 -25.19 12.69
C GLN A 194 -25.80 -25.25 13.45
N TYR A 195 -25.10 -24.13 13.52
CA TYR A 195 -23.84 -24.02 14.23
C TYR A 195 -23.97 -24.29 15.74
N THR A 196 -24.97 -23.70 16.41
CA THR A 196 -25.25 -24.01 17.82
C THR A 196 -25.52 -25.49 18.07
N LYS A 197 -26.29 -26.14 17.19
CA LYS A 197 -26.59 -27.58 17.29
C LYS A 197 -25.40 -28.49 17.04
N ASN A 198 -24.42 -28.03 16.26
CA ASN A 198 -23.27 -28.85 15.91
C ASN A 198 -22.06 -28.59 16.82
N ILE A 199 -21.93 -27.41 17.45
CA ILE A 199 -21.00 -27.21 18.56
C ILE A 199 -21.31 -28.14 19.75
N GLU A 200 -22.60 -28.38 20.04
CA GLU A 200 -23.00 -29.38 21.04
C GLU A 200 -22.47 -30.79 20.70
N LYS A 201 -22.25 -31.09 19.41
CA LYS A 201 -21.65 -32.36 18.97
C LYS A 201 -20.12 -32.40 19.11
N LEU A 202 -19.43 -31.24 19.08
CA LEU A 202 -17.99 -31.15 19.36
C LEU A 202 -17.71 -31.11 20.87
N GLN A 203 -18.64 -30.59 21.66
CA GLN A 203 -18.53 -30.59 23.11
C GLN A 203 -18.47 -32.02 23.66
N LYS A 204 -19.27 -32.94 23.12
CA LYS A 204 -19.32 -34.35 23.60
C LYS A 204 -17.97 -35.09 23.56
N PRO A 205 -17.26 -35.21 22.42
CA PRO A 205 -15.98 -35.92 22.35
C PRO A 205 -14.89 -35.29 23.23
N VAL A 206 -14.89 -33.96 23.35
CA VAL A 206 -13.94 -33.24 24.19
C VAL A 206 -14.23 -33.51 25.66
N MET A 207 -15.50 -33.45 26.08
CA MET A 207 -15.90 -33.80 27.45
C MET A 207 -15.62 -35.27 27.77
N GLU A 208 -15.90 -36.20 26.85
CA GLU A 208 -15.57 -37.62 27.02
C GLU A 208 -14.06 -37.88 27.14
N ALA A 209 -13.23 -37.11 26.43
CA ALA A 209 -11.77 -37.19 26.55
C ALA A 209 -11.26 -36.62 27.88
N LEU A 210 -11.89 -35.57 28.39
CA LEU A 210 -11.56 -34.94 29.68
C LEU A 210 -11.99 -35.81 30.87
N ASP A 211 -13.17 -36.40 30.80
CA ASP A 211 -13.67 -37.36 31.79
C ASP A 211 -12.76 -38.60 31.85
N LYS A 212 -12.30 -39.11 30.69
CA LYS A 212 -11.30 -40.18 30.64
C LYS A 212 -9.94 -39.79 31.20
N ALA A 213 -9.59 -38.50 31.16
CA ALA A 213 -8.36 -37.96 31.74
C ALA A 213 -8.50 -37.58 33.23
N ASN A 214 -9.70 -37.74 33.82
CA ASN A 214 -10.00 -37.44 35.22
C ASN A 214 -9.75 -35.95 35.60
N ILE A 215 -9.96 -35.04 34.65
CA ILE A 215 -9.77 -33.59 34.82
C ILE A 215 -11.12 -32.96 35.18
N GLU A 216 -11.19 -32.19 36.27
CA GLU A 216 -12.40 -31.46 36.68
C GLU A 216 -12.90 -30.56 35.52
N SER A 217 -14.04 -30.94 34.94
CA SER A 217 -14.49 -30.47 33.62
C SER A 217 -15.35 -29.21 33.65
N ALA A 218 -15.82 -28.78 34.82
CA ALA A 218 -16.75 -27.65 34.94
C ALA A 218 -16.18 -26.31 34.44
N GLN A 219 -14.89 -26.04 34.69
CA GLN A 219 -14.24 -24.82 34.17
C GLN A 219 -14.04 -24.92 32.66
N ILE A 220 -13.64 -26.08 32.16
CA ILE A 220 -13.41 -26.31 30.73
C ILE A 220 -14.71 -26.24 29.94
N GLU A 221 -15.81 -26.75 30.50
CA GLU A 221 -17.14 -26.64 29.93
C GLU A 221 -17.59 -25.17 29.82
N ALA A 222 -17.37 -24.37 30.88
CA ALA A 222 -17.65 -22.94 30.85
C ALA A 222 -16.81 -22.21 29.79
N TYR A 223 -15.50 -22.50 29.71
CA TYR A 223 -14.62 -21.93 28.68
C TYR A 223 -15.03 -22.31 27.27
N ILE A 224 -15.41 -23.56 27.02
CA ILE A 224 -15.86 -24.02 25.71
C ILE A 224 -17.18 -23.33 25.33
N LYS A 225 -18.11 -23.20 26.27
CA LYS A 225 -19.39 -22.53 26.05
C LYS A 225 -19.21 -21.04 25.75
N ASP A 226 -18.34 -20.35 26.50
CA ASP A 226 -18.03 -18.94 26.27
C ASP A 226 -17.24 -18.71 24.98
N ALA A 227 -16.25 -19.55 24.68
CA ALA A 227 -15.53 -19.51 23.41
C ALA A 227 -16.48 -19.70 22.22
N SER A 228 -17.38 -20.68 22.32
CA SER A 228 -18.41 -20.94 21.30
C SER A 228 -19.33 -19.74 21.10
N LYS A 229 -19.80 -19.13 22.19
CA LYS A 229 -20.66 -17.93 22.15
C LYS A 229 -19.94 -16.74 21.53
N ASN A 230 -18.67 -16.53 21.84
CA ASN A 230 -17.86 -15.45 21.27
C ASN A 230 -17.62 -15.65 19.77
N VAL A 231 -17.35 -16.88 19.33
CA VAL A 231 -17.23 -17.19 17.89
C VAL A 231 -18.54 -16.95 17.16
N ILE A 232 -19.69 -17.33 17.74
CA ILE A 232 -21.02 -17.07 17.16
C ILE A 232 -21.28 -15.57 17.02
N ASN A 233 -21.01 -14.78 18.07
CA ASN A 233 -21.23 -13.34 18.02
C ASN A 233 -20.32 -12.69 16.98
N TRP A 234 -19.05 -13.07 16.94
CA TRP A 234 -18.11 -12.59 15.92
C TRP A 234 -18.56 -12.95 14.49
N LEU A 235 -19.08 -14.16 14.26
CA LEU A 235 -19.64 -14.57 12.97
C LEU A 235 -20.86 -13.71 12.59
N LYS A 236 -21.77 -13.45 13.54
CA LYS A 236 -22.92 -12.56 13.31
C LYS A 236 -22.50 -11.15 12.96
N ASP A 237 -21.61 -10.56 13.75
CA ASP A 237 -21.12 -9.20 13.54
C ASP A 237 -20.38 -9.07 12.21
N SER A 238 -19.60 -10.09 11.84
CA SER A 238 -18.90 -10.17 10.55
C SER A 238 -19.87 -10.29 9.38
N ALA A 239 -20.89 -11.17 9.48
CA ALA A 239 -21.92 -11.33 8.45
C ALA A 239 -22.74 -10.04 8.27
N GLN A 240 -23.13 -9.39 9.38
CA GLN A 240 -23.86 -8.13 9.34
C GLN A 240 -23.01 -7.00 8.77
N SER A 241 -21.71 -6.97 9.07
CA SER A 241 -20.78 -6.01 8.49
C SER A 241 -20.60 -6.23 6.99
N ALA A 242 -20.41 -7.49 6.56
CA ALA A 242 -20.33 -7.85 5.14
C ALA A 242 -21.59 -7.44 4.37
N ALA A 243 -22.78 -7.68 4.94
CA ALA A 243 -24.04 -7.25 4.33
C ALA A 243 -24.16 -5.72 4.21
N LYS A 244 -23.76 -4.97 5.25
CA LYS A 244 -23.70 -3.50 5.19
C LYS A 244 -22.71 -3.00 4.13
N SER A 245 -21.60 -3.72 3.92
CA SER A 245 -20.66 -3.43 2.82
C SER A 245 -21.29 -3.70 1.45
N ILE A 246 -22.07 -4.78 1.31
CA ILE A 246 -22.82 -5.11 0.08
C ILE A 246 -23.88 -4.04 -0.23
N SER A 247 -24.60 -3.53 0.77
CA SER A 247 -25.60 -2.47 0.54
C SER A 247 -24.98 -1.13 0.08
N ASN A 248 -23.67 -0.94 0.25
CA ASN A 248 -22.93 0.25 -0.17
C ASN A 248 -22.20 0.09 -1.53
N ILE A 249 -22.49 -0.98 -2.27
CA ILE A 249 -21.80 -1.33 -3.54
C ILE A 249 -21.80 -0.17 -4.55
N THR A 250 -22.90 0.58 -4.69
CA THR A 250 -22.98 1.66 -5.69
C THR A 250 -21.91 2.75 -5.47
N GLY A 251 -21.68 3.17 -4.23
CA GLY A 251 -20.65 4.16 -3.89
C GLY A 251 -19.22 3.60 -4.02
N MET A 252 -19.04 2.30 -3.74
CA MET A 252 -17.76 1.61 -3.90
C MET A 252 -17.39 1.46 -5.38
N ILE A 253 -18.34 1.12 -6.24
CA ILE A 253 -18.13 0.98 -7.69
C ILE A 253 -17.68 2.31 -8.30
N THR A 254 -18.38 3.41 -8.01
CA THR A 254 -18.00 4.74 -8.55
C THR A 254 -16.59 5.13 -8.10
N SER A 255 -16.28 4.96 -6.81
CA SER A 255 -14.96 5.27 -6.27
C SER A 255 -13.88 4.39 -6.90
N PHE A 256 -14.14 3.09 -7.07
CA PHE A 256 -13.24 2.14 -7.71
C PHE A 256 -12.90 2.53 -9.15
N PHE A 257 -13.89 2.87 -9.98
CA PHE A 257 -13.65 3.29 -11.36
C PHE A 257 -12.82 4.58 -11.45
N ILE A 258 -13.14 5.58 -10.62
CA ILE A 258 -12.38 6.83 -10.57
C ILE A 258 -10.93 6.54 -10.15
N SER A 259 -10.73 5.76 -9.08
CA SER A 259 -9.41 5.36 -8.61
C SER A 259 -8.63 4.59 -9.66
N MET A 260 -9.28 3.67 -10.37
CA MET A 260 -8.68 2.87 -11.42
C MET A 260 -8.19 3.74 -12.58
N VAL A 261 -8.99 4.71 -13.02
CA VAL A 261 -8.59 5.66 -14.07
C VAL A 261 -7.37 6.47 -13.61
N ILE A 262 -7.42 7.06 -12.42
CA ILE A 262 -6.32 7.85 -11.87
C ILE A 262 -5.05 7.00 -11.73
N MET A 263 -5.19 5.76 -11.23
CA MET A 263 -4.09 4.80 -11.08
C MET A 263 -3.41 4.52 -12.41
N ILE A 264 -4.19 4.31 -13.49
CA ILE A 264 -3.66 4.11 -14.84
C ILE A 264 -2.86 5.34 -15.30
N TYR A 265 -3.38 6.54 -15.09
CA TYR A 265 -2.64 7.77 -15.42
C TYR A 265 -1.33 7.89 -14.62
N ILE A 266 -1.35 7.60 -13.32
CA ILE A 266 -0.14 7.63 -12.48
C ILE A 266 0.87 6.58 -12.96
N LEU A 267 0.45 5.36 -13.31
CA LEU A 267 1.35 4.30 -13.79
C LEU A 267 1.97 4.62 -15.16
N ILE A 268 1.22 5.28 -16.04
CA ILE A 268 1.71 5.65 -17.39
C ILE A 268 2.60 6.90 -17.33
N ASP A 269 2.14 7.95 -16.67
CA ASP A 269 2.74 9.29 -16.71
C ASP A 269 3.50 9.66 -15.44
N GLY A 270 3.61 8.79 -14.43
CA GLY A 270 4.24 9.08 -13.13
C GLY A 270 5.64 9.70 -13.24
N LYS A 271 6.49 9.18 -14.13
CA LYS A 271 7.83 9.73 -14.41
C LYS A 271 7.76 11.16 -14.99
N ARG A 272 6.77 11.44 -15.85
CA ARG A 272 6.54 12.78 -16.41
C ARG A 272 6.01 13.73 -15.33
N ILE A 273 5.04 13.29 -14.53
CA ILE A 273 4.45 14.05 -13.43
C ILE A 273 5.53 14.46 -12.44
N SER A 274 6.39 13.53 -12.00
CA SER A 274 7.52 13.81 -11.11
C SER A 274 8.50 14.84 -11.72
N GLY A 275 8.81 14.71 -13.02
CA GLY A 275 9.63 15.68 -13.74
C GLY A 275 9.00 17.08 -13.80
N TYR A 276 7.69 17.18 -14.01
CA TYR A 276 6.97 18.46 -13.98
C TYR A 276 6.96 19.08 -12.58
N ILE A 277 6.66 18.30 -11.55
CA ILE A 277 6.67 18.76 -10.15
C ILE A 277 8.06 19.29 -9.80
N SER A 278 9.12 18.58 -10.20
CA SER A 278 10.51 18.99 -9.96
C SER A 278 10.86 20.30 -10.66
N LYS A 279 10.38 20.53 -11.89
CA LYS A 279 10.56 21.79 -12.62
C LYS A 279 9.83 22.95 -11.95
N VAL A 280 8.59 22.73 -11.52
CA VAL A 280 7.79 23.74 -10.80
C VAL A 280 8.46 24.08 -9.47
N ALA A 281 8.91 23.07 -8.72
CA ALA A 281 9.61 23.29 -7.46
C ALA A 281 10.88 24.14 -7.65
N TYR A 282 11.66 23.87 -8.70
CA TYR A 282 12.84 24.66 -9.03
C TYR A 282 12.50 26.10 -9.43
N ALA A 283 11.36 26.33 -10.08
CA ALA A 283 10.94 27.67 -10.50
C ALA A 283 10.34 28.52 -9.35
N VAL A 284 9.71 27.88 -8.38
CA VAL A 284 8.97 28.56 -7.29
C VAL A 284 9.83 28.74 -6.03
N PHE A 285 10.72 27.79 -5.73
CA PHE A 285 11.46 27.77 -4.46
C PHE A 285 12.93 28.11 -4.65
N ASN A 286 13.52 28.73 -3.62
CA ASN A 286 14.96 28.99 -3.59
C ASN A 286 15.74 27.67 -3.47
N GLU A 287 17.01 27.67 -3.87
CA GLU A 287 17.88 26.49 -3.91
C GLU A 287 17.91 25.68 -2.60
N LYS A 288 18.03 26.37 -1.45
CA LYS A 288 17.99 25.74 -0.12
C LYS A 288 16.67 25.02 0.17
N GLN A 289 15.54 25.57 -0.26
CA GLN A 289 14.22 24.96 -0.08
C GLN A 289 14.04 23.79 -1.05
N ASN A 290 14.44 23.96 -2.31
CA ASN A 290 14.38 22.91 -3.31
C ASN A 290 15.21 21.67 -2.90
N ASN A 291 16.41 21.87 -2.34
CA ASN A 291 17.24 20.77 -1.83
C ASN A 291 16.58 20.04 -0.65
N ARG A 292 15.87 20.75 0.23
CA ARG A 292 15.09 20.12 1.31
C ARG A 292 13.91 19.32 0.77
N ILE A 293 13.19 19.85 -0.21
CA ILE A 293 12.05 19.16 -0.84
C ILE A 293 12.54 17.90 -1.56
N ARG A 294 13.62 17.99 -2.33
CA ARG A 294 14.24 16.83 -2.99
C ARG A 294 14.70 15.77 -1.98
N GLY A 295 15.34 16.21 -0.88
CA GLY A 295 15.71 15.32 0.22
C GLY A 295 14.50 14.56 0.77
N PHE A 296 13.43 15.27 1.12
CA PHE A 296 12.19 14.66 1.60
C PHE A 296 11.57 13.68 0.59
N ILE A 297 11.51 14.04 -0.70
CA ILE A 297 10.96 13.17 -1.75
C ILE A 297 11.80 11.90 -1.88
N ASN A 298 13.13 11.99 -1.83
CA ASN A 298 14.01 10.84 -1.91
C ASN A 298 13.89 9.93 -0.68
N ASP A 299 13.77 10.51 0.52
CA ASP A 299 13.51 9.73 1.74
C ASP A 299 12.18 9.00 1.65
N ALA A 300 11.13 9.71 1.23
CA ALA A 300 9.80 9.13 1.05
C ALA A 300 9.83 8.00 0.01
N ASP A 301 10.46 8.21 -1.16
CA ASP A 301 10.55 7.17 -2.17
C ASP A 301 11.34 5.96 -1.68
N THR A 302 12.44 6.16 -0.95
CA THR A 302 13.25 5.06 -0.41
C THR A 302 12.48 4.26 0.64
N VAL A 303 11.82 4.94 1.58
CA VAL A 303 11.04 4.29 2.67
C VAL A 303 9.82 3.57 2.10
N PHE A 304 9.05 4.23 1.23
CA PHE A 304 7.84 3.64 0.67
C PHE A 304 8.18 2.50 -0.30
N SER A 305 9.15 2.66 -1.19
CA SER A 305 9.50 1.61 -2.18
C SER A 305 10.05 0.37 -1.50
N GLY A 306 10.92 0.54 -0.50
CA GLY A 306 11.47 -0.56 0.28
C GLY A 306 10.38 -1.31 1.02
N TYR A 307 9.52 -0.59 1.77
CA TYR A 307 8.43 -1.19 2.53
C TYR A 307 7.43 -1.91 1.62
N ILE A 308 6.94 -1.26 0.57
CA ILE A 308 5.91 -1.82 -0.31
C ILE A 308 6.42 -3.05 -1.06
N ARG A 309 7.67 -3.05 -1.53
CA ARG A 309 8.27 -4.23 -2.17
C ARG A 309 8.46 -5.38 -1.19
N GLY A 310 8.94 -5.09 0.03
CA GLY A 310 9.06 -6.07 1.10
C GLY A 310 7.71 -6.71 1.42
N GLN A 311 6.67 -5.89 1.62
CA GLN A 311 5.34 -6.35 1.97
C GLN A 311 4.67 -7.15 0.84
N LEU A 312 4.84 -6.77 -0.42
CA LEU A 312 4.30 -7.53 -1.55
C LEU A 312 4.97 -8.90 -1.69
N MET A 313 6.29 -8.96 -1.47
CA MET A 313 7.02 -10.22 -1.48
C MET A 313 6.56 -11.12 -0.33
N ASP A 314 6.41 -10.54 0.86
CA ASP A 314 5.96 -11.23 2.06
C ASP A 314 4.53 -11.77 1.92
N ALA A 315 3.59 -10.92 1.49
CA ALA A 315 2.23 -11.32 1.14
C ALA A 315 2.17 -12.48 0.13
N SER A 316 3.06 -12.48 -0.87
CA SER A 316 3.13 -13.55 -1.87
C SER A 316 3.66 -14.85 -1.28
N VAL A 317 4.72 -14.77 -0.44
CA VAL A 317 5.29 -15.93 0.27
C VAL A 317 4.24 -16.53 1.20
N MET A 318 3.57 -15.71 1.99
CA MET A 318 2.55 -16.16 2.94
C MET A 318 1.32 -16.73 2.25
N ALA A 319 0.87 -16.14 1.13
CA ALA A 319 -0.19 -16.71 0.31
C ALA A 319 0.14 -18.14 -0.14
N LEU A 320 1.37 -18.36 -0.61
CA LEU A 320 1.82 -19.66 -1.09
C LEU A 320 2.03 -20.66 0.05
N LEU A 321 2.77 -20.29 1.10
CA LEU A 321 3.09 -21.16 2.23
C LEU A 321 1.83 -21.64 2.95
N VAL A 322 0.88 -20.73 3.21
CA VAL A 322 -0.37 -21.08 3.90
C VAL A 322 -1.27 -21.90 2.97
N SER A 323 -1.42 -21.51 1.70
CA SER A 323 -2.25 -22.29 0.75
C SER A 323 -1.73 -23.72 0.57
N ILE A 324 -0.43 -23.89 0.34
CA ILE A 324 0.18 -25.20 0.07
C ILE A 324 0.14 -26.05 1.34
N GLY A 325 0.56 -25.50 2.48
CA GLY A 325 0.62 -26.25 3.73
C GLY A 325 -0.76 -26.71 4.19
N LEU A 326 -1.76 -25.81 4.17
CA LEU A 326 -3.13 -26.18 4.51
C LEU A 326 -3.73 -27.18 3.51
N SER A 327 -3.39 -27.08 2.22
CA SER A 327 -3.85 -28.06 1.22
C SER A 327 -3.26 -29.45 1.45
N ILE A 328 -1.99 -29.54 1.84
CA ILE A 328 -1.33 -30.81 2.19
C ILE A 328 -1.97 -31.43 3.43
N ILE A 329 -2.33 -30.60 4.41
CA ILE A 329 -3.00 -31.04 5.64
C ILE A 329 -4.45 -31.48 5.35
N GLY A 330 -5.04 -31.05 4.23
CA GLY A 330 -6.39 -31.41 3.82
C GLY A 330 -7.47 -30.46 4.33
N VAL A 331 -7.10 -29.22 4.66
CA VAL A 331 -8.06 -28.20 5.11
C VAL A 331 -8.92 -27.73 3.94
N GLU A 332 -10.25 -27.76 4.11
CA GLU A 332 -11.16 -27.22 3.11
C GLU A 332 -10.93 -25.71 2.91
N TYR A 333 -11.03 -25.26 1.66
CA TYR A 333 -10.77 -23.86 1.29
C TYR A 333 -9.34 -23.37 1.58
N ALA A 334 -8.36 -24.27 1.75
CA ALA A 334 -6.95 -23.93 2.01
C ALA A 334 -6.40 -22.82 1.09
N LEU A 335 -6.69 -22.89 -0.21
CA LEU A 335 -6.26 -21.89 -1.19
C LEU A 335 -6.87 -20.51 -0.91
N ILE A 336 -8.14 -20.45 -0.55
CA ILE A 336 -8.82 -19.19 -0.21
C ILE A 336 -8.23 -18.63 1.09
N ILE A 337 -8.08 -19.47 2.11
CA ILE A 337 -7.49 -19.09 3.40
C ILE A 337 -6.08 -18.52 3.19
N GLY A 338 -5.25 -19.20 2.39
CA GLY A 338 -3.91 -18.74 2.08
C GLY A 338 -3.90 -17.42 1.31
N LEU A 339 -4.73 -17.26 0.28
CA LEU A 339 -4.84 -15.98 -0.45
C LEU A 339 -5.25 -14.82 0.46
N PHE A 340 -6.26 -15.01 1.32
CA PHE A 340 -6.66 -13.99 2.29
C PHE A 340 -5.60 -13.73 3.35
N THR A 341 -4.86 -14.76 3.77
CA THR A 341 -3.72 -14.62 4.68
C THR A 341 -2.64 -13.75 4.06
N GLY A 342 -2.27 -14.02 2.80
CA GLY A 342 -1.29 -13.23 2.07
C GLY A 342 -1.73 -11.78 1.88
N LEU A 343 -2.97 -11.55 1.45
CA LEU A 343 -3.54 -10.19 1.35
C LEU A 343 -3.57 -9.50 2.71
N GLY A 344 -3.95 -10.21 3.76
CA GLY A 344 -3.92 -9.72 5.13
C GLY A 344 -2.52 -9.35 5.57
N ASN A 345 -1.49 -10.09 5.14
CA ASN A 345 -0.10 -9.77 5.43
C ASN A 345 0.38 -8.49 4.73
N LEU A 346 -0.42 -7.81 3.90
CA LEU A 346 -0.09 -6.45 3.48
C LEU A 346 -0.18 -5.44 4.65
N ILE A 347 -0.92 -5.77 5.70
CA ILE A 347 -1.05 -4.98 6.91
C ILE A 347 -0.45 -5.77 8.07
N PRO A 348 0.48 -5.19 8.85
CA PRO A 348 1.09 -5.89 9.98
C PRO A 348 0.03 -6.48 10.91
N TYR A 349 0.27 -7.71 11.36
CA TYR A 349 -0.58 -8.48 12.28
C TYR A 349 -1.95 -8.93 11.73
N VAL A 350 -2.34 -8.52 10.51
CA VAL A 350 -3.65 -8.85 9.93
C VAL A 350 -3.65 -10.20 9.22
N GLY A 351 -2.55 -10.60 8.57
CA GLY A 351 -2.42 -11.94 7.94
C GLY A 351 -2.78 -13.11 8.86
N PRO A 352 -2.21 -13.21 10.08
CA PRO A 352 -2.56 -14.24 11.05
C PRO A 352 -4.07 -14.35 11.32
N PHE A 353 -4.78 -13.21 11.39
CA PHE A 353 -6.22 -13.18 11.65
C PHE A 353 -7.00 -13.95 10.57
N PHE A 354 -6.66 -13.74 9.29
CA PHE A 354 -7.27 -14.48 8.19
C PHE A 354 -6.86 -15.96 8.19
N ALA A 355 -5.62 -16.29 8.55
CA ALA A 355 -5.14 -17.66 8.60
C ALA A 355 -5.90 -18.48 9.66
N TYR A 356 -5.85 -18.02 10.92
CA TYR A 356 -6.48 -18.71 12.04
C TYR A 356 -8.00 -18.67 11.92
N GLY A 357 -8.58 -17.51 11.61
CA GLY A 357 -10.02 -17.36 11.41
C GLY A 357 -10.54 -18.26 10.29
N GLY A 358 -9.82 -18.32 9.16
CA GLY A 358 -10.15 -19.19 8.04
C GLY A 358 -10.08 -20.67 8.38
N VAL A 359 -9.03 -21.12 9.08
CA VAL A 359 -8.92 -22.52 9.54
C VAL A 359 -10.00 -22.85 10.56
N ILE A 360 -10.31 -21.95 11.49
CA ILE A 360 -11.40 -22.13 12.46
C ILE A 360 -12.72 -22.30 11.70
N ILE A 361 -13.07 -21.38 10.80
CA ILE A 361 -14.31 -21.46 10.01
C ILE A 361 -14.36 -22.74 9.17
N SER A 362 -13.29 -23.08 8.46
CA SER A 362 -13.21 -24.29 7.62
C SER A 362 -13.35 -25.58 8.43
N SER A 363 -12.68 -25.65 9.58
CA SER A 363 -12.75 -26.82 10.47
C SER A 363 -14.11 -26.96 11.14
N LEU A 364 -14.80 -25.83 11.37
CA LEU A 364 -16.17 -25.82 11.84
C LEU A 364 -17.17 -26.32 10.79
N LEU A 365 -16.86 -26.20 9.49
CA LEU A 365 -17.71 -26.70 8.41
C LEU A 365 -17.47 -28.21 8.17
N SER A 366 -16.21 -28.65 8.23
CA SER A 366 -15.80 -30.03 7.94
C SER A 366 -15.86 -30.98 9.14
N TRP A 367 -15.97 -30.47 10.38
CA TRP A 367 -16.06 -31.23 11.64
C TRP A 367 -14.85 -32.13 11.95
N ASP A 368 -13.70 -31.89 11.33
CA ASP A 368 -12.48 -32.68 11.54
C ASP A 368 -11.54 -32.03 12.56
N LEU A 369 -11.68 -32.44 13.84
CA LEU A 369 -10.84 -31.98 14.94
C LEU A 369 -9.35 -32.34 14.77
N LYS A 370 -9.03 -33.44 14.11
CA LYS A 370 -7.64 -33.86 13.93
C LYS A 370 -6.94 -32.93 12.94
N THR A 371 -7.58 -32.69 11.80
CA THR A 371 -7.12 -31.75 10.78
C THR A 371 -7.03 -30.33 11.34
N PHE A 372 -8.00 -29.90 12.14
CA PHE A 372 -7.95 -28.62 12.85
C PHE A 372 -6.71 -28.45 13.72
N ILE A 373 -6.44 -29.41 14.62
CA ILE A 373 -5.30 -29.32 15.54
C ILE A 373 -3.98 -29.27 14.77
N ILE A 374 -3.81 -30.13 13.76
CA ILE A 374 -2.61 -30.15 12.91
C ILE A 374 -2.46 -28.81 12.16
N ALA A 375 -3.54 -28.28 11.62
CA ALA A 375 -3.54 -27.00 10.91
C ALA A 375 -3.18 -25.81 11.83
N ILE A 376 -3.70 -25.76 13.06
CA ILE A 376 -3.34 -24.72 14.03
C ILE A 376 -1.86 -24.79 14.41
N ILE A 377 -1.33 -25.99 14.69
CA ILE A 377 0.09 -26.17 14.98
C ILE A 377 0.95 -25.73 13.79
N TYR A 378 0.57 -26.14 12.58
CA TYR A 378 1.23 -25.70 11.36
C TYR A 378 1.24 -24.17 11.23
N LEU A 379 0.09 -23.52 11.41
CA LEU A 379 -0.01 -22.06 11.34
C LEU A 379 0.86 -21.38 12.41
N ILE A 380 0.90 -21.87 13.65
CA ILE A 380 1.80 -21.34 14.69
C ILE A 380 3.26 -21.39 14.22
N VAL A 381 3.69 -22.51 13.65
CA VAL A 381 5.06 -22.64 13.12
C VAL A 381 5.30 -21.66 11.97
N VAL A 382 4.38 -21.57 11.01
CA VAL A 382 4.49 -20.64 9.88
C VAL A 382 4.56 -19.19 10.35
N GLN A 383 3.69 -18.78 11.28
CA GLN A 383 3.67 -17.41 11.81
C GLN A 383 4.93 -17.10 12.64
N PHE A 384 5.47 -18.10 13.35
CA PHE A 384 6.74 -17.95 14.05
C PHE A 384 7.90 -17.76 13.07
N VAL A 385 7.96 -18.56 12.00
CA VAL A 385 8.96 -18.42 10.94
C VAL A 385 8.80 -17.08 10.22
N ASP A 386 7.57 -16.64 10.00
CA ASP A 386 7.29 -15.34 9.38
C ASP A 386 7.86 -14.19 10.22
N GLY A 387 7.44 -14.08 11.47
CA GLY A 387 7.84 -12.99 12.36
C GLY A 387 9.34 -12.96 12.71
N ASN A 388 10.03 -14.11 12.70
CA ASN A 388 11.43 -14.18 13.12
C ASN A 388 12.44 -14.31 11.95
N ILE A 389 12.01 -14.77 10.77
CA ILE A 389 12.93 -15.10 9.67
C ILE A 389 12.50 -14.41 8.37
N ILE A 390 11.25 -14.60 7.93
CA ILE A 390 10.80 -14.11 6.61
C ILE A 390 10.65 -12.58 6.65
N GLY A 391 9.86 -12.07 7.60
CA GLY A 391 9.61 -10.65 7.80
C GLY A 391 10.89 -9.83 7.86
N PRO A 392 11.84 -10.10 8.79
CA PRO A 392 13.10 -9.34 8.89
C PRO A 392 14.01 -9.43 7.66
N ARG A 393 13.92 -10.49 6.85
CA ARG A 393 14.71 -10.62 5.62
C ARG A 393 14.11 -9.86 4.44
N LEU A 394 12.78 -9.74 4.39
CA LEU A 394 12.06 -9.07 3.31
C LEU A 394 11.87 -7.58 3.58
N LEU A 395 11.66 -7.21 4.83
CA LEU A 395 11.60 -5.83 5.30
C LEU A 395 13.01 -5.44 5.75
N SER A 396 13.79 -4.83 4.84
CA SER A 396 15.19 -4.46 5.10
C SER A 396 15.35 -3.61 6.39
N SER A 397 16.56 -3.59 6.94
CA SER A 397 17.02 -2.86 8.14
C SER A 397 16.68 -1.35 8.22
N ASN A 398 16.10 -0.76 7.19
CA ASN A 398 15.86 0.69 7.10
C ASN A 398 14.50 1.13 7.69
N VAL A 399 13.67 0.20 8.16
CA VAL A 399 12.35 0.49 8.78
C VAL A 399 12.31 -0.04 10.20
N GLU A 400 13.31 0.30 11.01
CA GLU A 400 13.30 0.01 12.45
C GLU A 400 12.33 0.95 13.18
N VAL A 401 11.04 0.70 13.02
CA VAL A 401 10.00 1.39 13.80
C VAL A 401 9.65 0.48 14.96
N HIS A 402 9.77 1.00 16.18
CA HIS A 402 9.42 0.23 17.38
C HIS A 402 7.98 -0.33 17.27
N PRO A 403 7.70 -1.60 17.60
CA PRO A 403 6.38 -2.22 17.38
C PRO A 403 5.21 -1.44 17.98
N MET A 404 5.41 -0.81 19.15
CA MET A 404 4.41 0.09 19.74
C MET A 404 4.01 1.25 18.81
N LEU A 405 4.96 1.86 18.12
CA LEU A 405 4.68 2.95 17.18
C LEU A 405 3.93 2.42 15.95
N VAL A 406 4.26 1.22 15.48
CA VAL A 406 3.51 0.55 14.39
C VAL A 406 2.04 0.41 14.77
N VAL A 407 1.74 -0.10 15.96
CA VAL A 407 0.34 -0.23 16.45
C VAL A 407 -0.34 1.13 16.54
N ILE A 408 0.33 2.15 17.09
CA ILE A 408 -0.21 3.51 17.17
C ILE A 408 -0.53 4.05 15.77
N PHE A 409 0.40 3.95 14.83
CA PHE A 409 0.18 4.41 13.46
C PHE A 409 -0.93 3.63 12.76
N LEU A 410 -1.07 2.32 13.01
CA LEU A 410 -2.18 1.53 12.48
C LEU A 410 -3.53 2.02 13.00
N LEU A 411 -3.64 2.33 14.29
CA LEU A 411 -4.86 2.90 14.88
C LEU A 411 -5.21 4.25 14.24
N PHE A 412 -4.25 5.17 14.16
CA PHE A 412 -4.45 6.48 13.50
C PHE A 412 -4.79 6.32 12.01
N GLY A 413 -4.03 5.49 11.30
CA GLY A 413 -4.23 5.21 9.88
C GLY A 413 -5.62 4.64 9.62
N SER A 414 -6.07 3.68 10.45
CA SER A 414 -7.41 3.11 10.34
C SER A 414 -8.52 4.15 10.52
N SER A 415 -8.36 5.09 11.45
CA SER A 415 -9.35 6.12 11.71
C SER A 415 -9.45 7.15 10.58
N ILE A 416 -8.34 7.45 9.91
CA ILE A 416 -8.29 8.49 8.86
C ILE A 416 -8.66 7.89 7.50
N GLY A 417 -8.03 6.78 7.13
CA GLY A 417 -8.07 6.22 5.78
C GLY A 417 -8.64 4.81 5.70
N GLY A 418 -9.17 4.26 6.80
CA GLY A 418 -9.64 2.88 6.85
C GLY A 418 -8.52 1.90 6.51
N LEU A 419 -8.84 0.90 5.69
CA LEU A 419 -7.90 -0.13 5.24
C LEU A 419 -6.64 0.46 4.56
N LEU A 420 -6.80 1.50 3.75
CA LEU A 420 -5.68 2.14 3.05
C LEU A 420 -4.80 2.95 4.00
N GLY A 421 -5.42 3.59 5.00
CA GLY A 421 -4.66 4.29 6.04
C GLY A 421 -3.86 3.32 6.89
N MET A 422 -4.38 2.11 7.16
CA MET A 422 -3.60 1.04 7.82
C MET A 422 -2.43 0.57 6.96
N LEU A 423 -2.63 0.39 5.66
CA LEU A 423 -1.57 -0.03 4.74
C LEU A 423 -0.42 0.97 4.66
N LEU A 424 -0.75 2.27 4.66
CA LEU A 424 0.22 3.36 4.63
C LEU A 424 0.78 3.76 5.99
N ALA A 425 0.18 3.28 7.09
CA ALA A 425 0.53 3.71 8.44
C ALA A 425 2.02 3.51 8.75
N VAL A 426 2.56 2.35 8.40
CA VAL A 426 3.94 1.98 8.69
C VAL A 426 4.95 2.81 7.90
N PRO A 427 4.87 2.92 6.55
CA PRO A 427 5.82 3.74 5.80
C PRO A 427 5.71 5.24 6.14
N VAL A 428 4.50 5.74 6.46
CA VAL A 428 4.33 7.12 6.95
C VAL A 428 5.00 7.28 8.32
N GLY A 429 4.80 6.35 9.24
CA GLY A 429 5.43 6.36 10.55
C GLY A 429 6.96 6.31 10.48
N ALA A 430 7.49 5.47 9.60
CA ALA A 430 8.91 5.38 9.31
C ALA A 430 9.48 6.69 8.74
N LEU A 431 8.77 7.30 7.78
CA LEU A 431 9.15 8.60 7.23
C LEU A 431 9.15 9.69 8.32
N ILE A 432 8.14 9.72 9.19
CA ILE A 432 8.09 10.65 10.33
C ILE A 432 9.31 10.43 11.24
N LYS A 433 9.67 9.17 11.54
CA LYS A 433 10.86 8.85 12.34
C LYS A 433 12.13 9.42 11.69
N VAL A 434 12.36 9.16 10.40
CA VAL A 434 13.53 9.65 9.65
C VAL A 434 13.62 11.18 9.72
N LEU A 435 12.50 11.87 9.52
CA LEU A 435 12.47 13.34 9.57
C LEU A 435 12.70 13.88 10.97
N PHE A 436 12.16 13.20 11.99
CA PHE A 436 12.34 13.58 13.38
C PHE A 436 13.80 13.43 13.81
N VAL A 437 14.43 12.28 13.51
CA VAL A 437 15.84 12.02 13.80
C VAL A 437 16.73 13.09 13.14
N ARG A 438 16.55 13.34 11.84
CA ARG A 438 17.29 14.38 11.12
C ARG A 438 17.08 15.78 11.71
N PHE A 439 15.88 16.08 12.20
CA PHE A 439 15.60 17.36 12.85
C PHE A 439 16.35 17.50 14.19
N ILE A 440 16.37 16.43 14.99
CA ILE A 440 17.08 16.39 16.28
C ILE A 440 18.59 16.49 16.06
N GLU A 441 19.16 15.69 15.17
CA GLU A 441 20.59 15.74 14.81
C GLU A 441 21.00 17.15 14.38
N LYS A 442 20.21 17.78 13.52
CA LYS A 442 20.48 19.16 13.12
C LYS A 442 20.49 20.11 14.32
N LYS A 443 19.53 19.98 15.25
CA LYS A 443 19.46 20.82 16.45
C LYS A 443 20.60 20.55 17.43
N LEU A 444 21.13 19.33 17.49
CA LEU A 444 22.29 18.97 18.31
C LEU A 444 23.58 19.50 17.69
N ASN A 445 23.74 19.36 16.38
CA ASN A 445 24.85 19.95 15.61
C ASN A 445 24.86 21.49 15.74
N ASP A 446 23.70 22.15 15.66
CA ASP A 446 23.58 23.60 15.89
C ASP A 446 24.02 24.01 17.32
N LYS A 447 24.01 23.08 18.28
CA LYS A 447 24.49 23.27 19.67
C LYS A 447 25.93 22.77 19.89
N GLY A 448 26.61 22.28 18.85
CA GLY A 448 27.95 21.71 18.95
C GLY A 448 28.02 20.35 19.66
N ILE A 449 26.89 19.64 19.79
CA ILE A 449 26.82 18.31 20.39
C ILE A 449 26.85 17.29 19.26
N VAL A 450 27.95 16.55 19.13
CA VAL A 450 28.05 15.40 18.22
C VAL A 450 27.55 14.17 18.97
N VAL A 451 26.53 13.51 18.42
CA VAL A 451 26.04 12.22 18.94
C VAL A 451 26.80 11.13 18.20
N GLU A 452 27.52 10.27 18.92
CA GLU A 452 28.03 9.01 18.34
C GLU A 452 26.83 8.09 18.10
N GLU A 453 26.71 7.53 16.89
CA GLU A 453 25.69 6.54 16.55
C GLU A 453 26.05 5.20 17.23
N ASP A 454 25.12 4.65 18.03
CA ASP A 454 25.16 3.28 18.59
C ASP A 454 24.49 2.27 17.63
#